data_AF-A0AAD8YCL8-F1
#
_entry.id   AF-A0AAD8YCL8-F1
#
_cell.length_a   1.000
_cell.length_b   1.000
_cell.length_c   1.000
_cell.angle_alpha   90.00
_cell.angle_beta   90.00
_cell.angle_gamma   90.00
#
_symmetry.space_group_name_H-M   'P 1'
#
loop_
_entity.id
_entity.type
_entity.pdbx_description
1 polymer ?
#
loop_
_entity_poly.entity_id
_entity_poly.type
_entity_poly.pdbx_seq_one_letter_code
_entity_poly.pdbx_strand_id
1 'polypeptide(L)'
;MSFQGRKESILPDIISYRSCIDAWIRQWQKDSPQKVEALVKDMIKKYSMEGRKDLRPDADIFNLVLKACAHATVTWHEDIEKEANDTPISIANRTFALLKGKNEFNANPTHATYAFMFIAYKFHLDFDNSRYTPLLLMLWKQCCNDGLVSQFALESFQDCVLDYQFWKPLVGGEVCFAGKDRS
;
A
#
# COMPACT_ATOMS: atom_id res chain seq x y z
N MET A 1 1.46 56.22 -0.21
CA MET A 1 2.30 55.21 0.47
C MET A 1 1.79 53.83 0.06
N SER A 2 2.44 53.21 -0.93
CA SER A 2 2.09 51.89 -1.43
C SER A 2 2.64 50.83 -0.48
N PHE A 3 1.76 50.06 0.16
CA PHE A 3 2.15 48.83 0.84
C PHE A 3 2.53 47.81 -0.24
N GLN A 4 3.83 47.69 -0.50
CA GLN A 4 4.39 46.59 -1.27
C GLN A 4 4.30 45.33 -0.38
N GLY A 5 3.12 44.71 -0.34
CA GLY A 5 2.95 43.40 0.27
C GLY A 5 3.85 42.42 -0.45
N ARG A 6 4.97 42.04 0.18
CA ARG A 6 5.73 40.85 -0.23
C ARG A 6 4.74 39.69 -0.16
N LYS A 7 4.22 39.24 -1.30
CA LYS A 7 3.64 37.89 -1.38
C LYS A 7 4.81 36.93 -1.20
N GLU A 8 5.12 36.60 0.04
CA GLU A 8 5.88 35.39 0.33
C GLU A 8 5.07 34.25 -0.28
N SER A 9 5.61 33.64 -1.33
CA SER A 9 5.02 32.47 -1.94
C SER A 9 5.06 31.35 -0.90
N ILE A 10 3.95 31.10 -0.22
CA ILE A 10 3.80 29.95 0.66
C ILE A 10 3.81 28.71 -0.24
N LEU A 11 4.88 27.93 -0.15
CA LEU A 11 5.01 26.69 -0.90
C LEU A 11 4.55 25.51 -0.02
N PRO A 12 3.92 24.48 -0.61
CA PRO A 12 3.61 23.25 0.12
C PRO A 12 4.87 22.61 0.68
N ASP A 13 4.77 22.11 1.91
CA ASP A 13 5.78 21.31 2.61
C ASP A 13 5.28 19.86 2.79
N ILE A 14 6.11 19.01 3.40
CA ILE A 14 5.77 17.60 3.62
C ILE A 14 4.50 17.42 4.48
N ILE A 15 4.24 18.33 5.42
CA ILE A 15 3.06 18.30 6.29
C ILE A 15 1.80 18.62 5.49
N SER A 16 1.87 19.60 4.59
CA SER A 16 0.79 19.95 3.68
C SER A 16 0.42 18.77 2.76
N TYR A 17 1.41 18.11 2.16
CA TYR A 17 1.17 16.92 1.34
C TYR A 17 0.51 15.78 2.14
N ARG A 18 1.07 15.44 3.31
CA ARG A 18 0.52 14.38 4.18
C ARG A 18 -0.92 14.68 4.58
N SER A 19 -1.23 15.93 4.92
CA SER A 19 -2.59 16.34 5.29
C SER A 19 -3.59 16.13 4.15
N CYS A 20 -3.24 16.53 2.92
CA CYS A 20 -4.09 16.31 1.75
C CYS A 20 -4.24 14.81 1.43
N ILE A 21 -3.16 14.04 1.53
CA ILE A 21 -3.18 12.59 1.30
C ILE A 21 -4.09 11.89 2.31
N ASP A 22 -3.96 12.20 3.61
CA ASP A 22 -4.82 11.62 4.65
C ASP A 22 -6.30 11.97 4.44
N ALA A 23 -6.59 13.19 3.97
CA ALA A 23 -7.96 13.58 3.63
C ALA A 23 -8.53 12.71 2.51
N TRP A 24 -7.77 12.46 1.43
CA TRP A 24 -8.18 11.57 0.35
C TRP A 24 -8.35 10.13 0.81
N ILE A 25 -7.42 9.60 1.61
CA ILE A 25 -7.52 8.23 2.15
C ILE A 25 -8.80 8.04 2.96
N ARG A 26 -9.25 9.05 3.71
CA ARG A 26 -10.45 8.99 4.55
C ARG A 26 -11.77 9.06 3.77
N GLN A 27 -11.73 9.38 2.47
CA GLN A 27 -12.93 9.40 1.63
C GLN A 27 -13.38 7.98 1.22
N TRP A 28 -12.46 7.00 1.22
CA TRP A 28 -12.73 5.61 0.82
C TRP A 28 -13.32 5.47 -0.59
N GLN A 29 -13.00 6.41 -1.49
CA GLN A 29 -13.52 6.42 -2.86
C GLN A 29 -12.62 5.62 -3.79
N LYS A 30 -13.21 5.09 -4.89
CA LYS A 30 -12.51 4.33 -5.92
C LYS A 30 -11.34 5.08 -6.56
N ASP A 31 -11.42 6.42 -6.66
CA ASP A 31 -10.39 7.26 -7.26
C ASP A 31 -9.35 7.78 -6.25
N SER A 32 -9.53 7.51 -4.95
CA SER A 32 -8.63 7.96 -3.88
C SER A 32 -7.18 7.51 -4.09
N PRO A 33 -6.89 6.25 -4.50
CA PRO A 33 -5.52 5.83 -4.82
C PRO A 33 -4.85 6.68 -5.89
N GLN A 34 -5.57 7.02 -6.97
CA GLN A 34 -5.08 7.81 -8.09
C GLN A 34 -4.77 9.24 -7.63
N LYS A 35 -5.65 9.85 -6.82
CA LYS A 35 -5.44 11.19 -6.25
C LYS A 35 -4.21 11.22 -5.33
N VAL A 36 -4.09 10.22 -4.46
CA VAL A 36 -2.95 10.10 -3.53
C VAL A 36 -1.65 9.89 -4.30
N GLU A 37 -1.64 8.99 -5.29
CA GLU A 37 -0.45 8.76 -6.11
C GLU A 37 -0.05 10.02 -6.90
N ALA A 38 -1.00 10.77 -7.44
CA ALA A 38 -0.74 12.02 -8.14
C ALA A 38 -0.08 13.07 -7.22
N LEU A 39 -0.53 13.18 -5.96
CA LEU A 39 0.09 14.07 -4.96
C LEU A 39 1.52 13.65 -4.64
N VAL A 40 1.77 12.34 -4.47
CA VAL A 40 3.13 11.82 -4.22
C VAL A 40 4.04 12.03 -5.43
N LYS A 41 3.53 11.83 -6.65
CA LYS A 41 4.26 12.12 -7.90
C LYS A 41 4.62 13.61 -8.02
N ASP A 42 3.70 14.50 -7.66
CA ASP A 42 3.99 15.94 -7.62
C ASP A 42 5.06 16.26 -6.58
N MET A 43 4.96 15.71 -5.36
CA MET A 43 5.99 15.87 -4.33
C MET A 43 7.38 15.39 -4.80
N ILE A 44 7.44 14.22 -5.44
CA ILE A 44 8.67 13.67 -6.03
C ILE A 44 9.21 14.62 -7.11
N LYS A 45 8.36 15.12 -7.99
CA LYS A 45 8.75 16.07 -9.04
C LYS A 45 9.38 17.32 -8.43
N LYS A 46 8.81 17.86 -7.35
CA LYS A 46 9.39 19.03 -6.65
C LYS A 46 10.75 18.72 -6.02
N TYR A 47 10.89 17.56 -5.41
CA TYR A 47 12.16 17.12 -4.85
C TYR A 47 13.25 16.97 -5.94
N SER A 48 12.94 16.25 -7.03
CA SER A 48 13.93 15.88 -8.06
C SER A 48 14.20 16.99 -9.07
N MET A 49 13.18 17.76 -9.49
CA MET A 49 13.32 18.80 -10.54
C MET A 49 13.48 20.22 -9.99
N GLU A 50 12.83 20.54 -8.86
CA GLU A 50 12.88 21.89 -8.27
C GLU A 50 13.93 21.98 -7.14
N GLY A 51 14.60 20.87 -6.79
CA GLY A 51 15.64 20.83 -5.76
C GLY A 51 15.11 20.95 -4.33
N ARG A 52 13.81 20.74 -4.10
CA ARG A 52 13.15 20.83 -2.78
C ARG A 52 13.52 19.66 -1.87
N LYS A 53 14.70 19.72 -1.25
CA LYS A 53 15.24 18.65 -0.37
C LYS A 53 14.39 18.36 0.86
N ASP A 54 13.60 19.34 1.30
CA ASP A 54 12.61 19.21 2.37
C ASP A 54 11.45 18.26 2.00
N LEU A 55 11.25 17.98 0.71
CA LEU A 55 10.24 17.07 0.19
C LEU A 55 10.80 15.68 -0.16
N ARG A 56 11.97 15.29 0.39
CA ARG A 56 12.54 13.97 0.13
C ARG A 56 11.55 12.86 0.52
N PRO A 57 11.10 12.01 -0.42
CA PRO A 57 10.24 10.88 -0.10
C PRO A 57 10.91 9.87 0.84
N ASP A 58 10.11 9.31 1.75
CA ASP A 58 10.47 8.24 2.66
C ASP A 58 9.51 7.05 2.53
N ALA A 59 9.72 5.98 3.29
CA ALA A 59 8.83 4.83 3.25
C ALA A 59 7.38 5.19 3.64
N ASP A 60 7.21 6.15 4.57
CA ASP A 60 5.90 6.55 5.08
C ASP A 60 5.03 7.18 4.00
N ILE A 61 5.57 8.06 3.14
CA ILE A 61 4.77 8.65 2.07
C ILE A 61 4.28 7.60 1.07
N PHE A 62 5.10 6.58 0.77
CA PHE A 62 4.71 5.47 -0.10
C PHE A 62 3.72 4.53 0.59
N ASN A 63 3.85 4.30 1.90
CA ASN A 63 2.88 3.54 2.67
C ASN A 63 1.50 4.21 2.68
N LEU A 64 1.42 5.55 2.59
CA LEU A 64 0.13 6.24 2.42
C LEU A 64 -0.52 5.94 1.07
N VAL A 65 0.26 5.75 0.00
CA VAL A 65 -0.28 5.27 -1.29
C VAL A 65 -0.85 3.87 -1.13
N LEU A 66 -0.11 2.94 -0.50
CA LEU A 66 -0.60 1.58 -0.25
C LEU A 66 -1.84 1.55 0.64
N LYS A 67 -1.87 2.41 1.67
CA LYS A 67 -3.03 2.61 2.53
C LYS A 67 -4.24 3.10 1.74
N ALA A 68 -4.06 4.04 0.81
CA ALA A 68 -5.15 4.48 -0.07
C ALA A 68 -5.71 3.30 -0.88
N CYS A 69 -4.85 2.46 -1.45
CA CYS A 69 -5.28 1.25 -2.17
C CYS A 69 -6.04 0.27 -1.27
N ALA A 70 -5.55 0.06 -0.05
CA ALA A 70 -6.15 -0.83 0.95
C ALA A 70 -7.54 -0.37 1.43
N HIS A 71 -7.84 0.93 1.36
CA HIS A 71 -9.12 1.51 1.80
C HIS A 71 -10.06 1.88 0.64
N ALA A 72 -9.62 1.81 -0.61
CA ALA A 72 -10.44 2.15 -1.76
C ALA A 72 -11.64 1.20 -1.89
N THR A 73 -12.75 1.71 -2.41
CA THR A 73 -13.93 0.90 -2.72
C THR A 73 -13.55 -0.28 -3.61
N VAL A 74 -14.06 -1.44 -3.26
CA VAL A 74 -13.84 -2.73 -3.93
C VAL A 74 -14.35 -2.69 -5.38
N THR A 75 -13.58 -3.24 -6.32
CA THR A 75 -13.89 -3.20 -7.77
C THR A 75 -14.33 -4.55 -8.35
N TRP A 76 -14.85 -5.47 -7.53
CA TRP A 76 -15.43 -6.74 -8.01
C TRP A 76 -16.45 -6.47 -9.11
N HIS A 77 -16.23 -7.04 -10.30
CA HIS A 77 -17.18 -7.05 -11.43
C HIS A 77 -17.39 -5.74 -12.19
N GLU A 78 -16.53 -4.74 -12.05
CA GLU A 78 -16.57 -3.59 -12.98
C GLU A 78 -15.87 -3.95 -14.30
N ASP A 79 -16.40 -3.48 -15.43
CA ASP A 79 -15.82 -3.69 -16.77
C ASP A 79 -14.45 -2.99 -16.88
N ILE A 80 -13.37 -3.65 -16.43
CA ILE A 80 -11.97 -3.16 -16.42
C ILE A 80 -11.35 -3.21 -17.83
N GLU A 81 -12.06 -2.75 -18.86
CA GLU A 81 -11.48 -2.66 -20.21
C GLU A 81 -10.77 -1.33 -20.48
N LYS A 82 -10.86 -0.33 -19.58
CA LYS A 82 -10.31 1.01 -19.85
C LYS A 82 -9.23 1.55 -18.91
N GLU A 83 -8.98 0.96 -17.74
CA GLU A 83 -8.00 1.50 -16.78
C GLU A 83 -7.12 0.43 -16.10
N ALA A 84 -6.64 -0.56 -16.85
CA ALA A 84 -5.80 -1.64 -16.29
C ALA A 84 -4.56 -1.13 -15.51
N ASN A 85 -4.02 0.03 -15.88
CA ASN A 85 -2.83 0.58 -15.25
C ASN A 85 -3.11 1.37 -13.96
N ASP A 86 -4.33 1.80 -13.67
CA ASP A 86 -4.64 2.68 -12.53
C ASP A 86 -5.63 2.08 -11.51
N THR A 87 -5.85 0.78 -11.58
CA THR A 87 -6.56 0.04 -10.52
C THR A 87 -5.83 0.11 -9.17
N PRO A 88 -6.54 0.04 -8.03
CA PRO A 88 -5.89 0.01 -6.71
C PRO A 88 -4.77 -1.03 -6.59
N ILE A 89 -4.92 -2.21 -7.21
CA ILE A 89 -3.89 -3.26 -7.23
C ILE A 89 -2.69 -2.85 -8.06
N SER A 90 -2.88 -2.32 -9.26
CA SER A 90 -1.75 -1.91 -10.10
C SER A 90 -0.98 -0.77 -9.45
N ILE A 91 -1.65 0.13 -8.71
CA ILE A 91 -0.99 1.18 -7.90
C ILE A 91 -0.21 0.54 -6.75
N ALA A 92 -0.83 -0.36 -6.00
CA ALA A 92 -0.17 -1.02 -4.88
C ALA A 92 1.08 -1.80 -5.33
N ASN A 93 0.98 -2.58 -6.42
CA ASN A 93 2.06 -3.38 -6.96
C ASN A 93 3.26 -2.54 -7.42
N ARG A 94 3.03 -1.43 -8.14
CA ARG A 94 4.14 -0.57 -8.59
C ARG A 94 4.79 0.19 -7.44
N THR A 95 4.01 0.63 -6.45
CA THR A 95 4.56 1.27 -5.24
C THR A 95 5.38 0.27 -4.41
N PHE A 96 4.90 -0.96 -4.27
CA PHE A 96 5.65 -2.04 -3.61
C PHE A 96 6.95 -2.37 -4.34
N ALA A 97 6.90 -2.48 -5.68
CA ALA A 97 8.08 -2.72 -6.50
C ALA A 97 9.11 -1.58 -6.37
N LEU A 98 8.66 -0.33 -6.30
CA LEU A 98 9.52 0.84 -6.06
C LEU A 98 10.24 0.74 -4.71
N LEU A 99 9.51 0.38 -3.65
CA LEU A 99 10.09 0.23 -2.30
C LEU A 99 11.04 -0.95 -2.20
N LYS A 100 10.74 -2.08 -2.85
CA LYS A 100 11.61 -3.27 -2.88
C LYS A 100 12.85 -3.09 -3.75
N GLY A 101 12.77 -2.23 -4.77
CA GLY A 101 13.86 -1.92 -5.67
C GLY A 101 14.80 -0.84 -5.14
N LYS A 102 15.95 -0.68 -5.80
CA LYS A 102 16.78 0.50 -5.60
C LYS A 102 16.04 1.73 -6.15
N ASN A 103 15.87 2.75 -5.33
CA ASN A 103 15.26 4.01 -5.71
C ASN A 103 16.15 5.19 -5.30
N GLU A 104 15.96 6.33 -5.97
CA GLU A 104 16.79 7.54 -5.78
C GLU A 104 16.66 8.16 -4.37
N PHE A 105 15.63 7.77 -3.61
CA PHE A 105 15.39 8.27 -2.26
C PHE A 105 15.95 7.34 -1.18
N ASN A 106 16.45 6.15 -1.51
CA ASN A 106 16.85 5.11 -0.55
C ASN A 106 15.74 4.76 0.45
N ALA A 107 14.48 4.82 0.00
CA ALA A 107 13.32 4.36 0.76
C ALA A 107 13.23 2.84 0.67
N ASN A 108 12.93 2.18 1.78
CA ASN A 108 12.83 0.72 1.86
C ASN A 108 11.45 0.33 2.39
N PRO A 109 10.95 -0.88 2.12
CA PRO A 109 9.72 -1.35 2.73
C PRO A 109 9.83 -1.34 4.26
N THR A 110 8.68 -1.26 4.90
CA THR A 110 8.47 -1.36 6.34
C THR A 110 7.46 -2.46 6.62
N HIS A 111 7.26 -2.79 7.89
CA HIS A 111 6.20 -3.73 8.28
C HIS A 111 4.80 -3.29 7.79
N ALA A 112 4.51 -1.98 7.81
CA ALA A 112 3.27 -1.40 7.31
C ALA A 112 3.12 -1.58 5.79
N THR A 113 4.22 -1.58 5.03
CA THR A 113 4.23 -1.84 3.59
C THR A 113 3.61 -3.21 3.28
N TYR A 114 4.05 -4.25 3.99
CA TYR A 114 3.50 -5.60 3.83
C TYR A 114 2.05 -5.71 4.29
N ALA A 115 1.72 -5.11 5.44
CA ALA A 115 0.35 -5.10 5.96
C ALA A 115 -0.65 -4.50 4.95
N PHE A 116 -0.35 -3.32 4.40
CA PHE A 116 -1.23 -2.70 3.41
C PHE A 116 -1.29 -3.48 2.09
N MET A 117 -0.22 -4.17 1.69
CA MET A 117 -0.26 -5.07 0.53
C MET A 117 -1.22 -6.25 0.75
N PHE A 118 -1.19 -6.89 1.92
CA PHE A 118 -2.16 -7.94 2.26
C PHE A 118 -3.59 -7.42 2.20
N ILE A 119 -3.86 -6.26 2.81
CA ILE A 119 -5.19 -5.65 2.83
C ILE A 119 -5.64 -5.24 1.42
N ALA A 120 -4.77 -4.63 0.61
CA ALA A 120 -5.09 -4.29 -0.77
C ALA A 120 -5.41 -5.53 -1.61
N TYR A 121 -4.66 -6.62 -1.43
CA TYR A 121 -5.02 -7.89 -2.02
C TYR A 121 -6.37 -8.38 -1.48
N LYS A 122 -6.60 -8.38 -0.16
CA LYS A 122 -7.86 -8.77 0.50
C LYS A 122 -9.10 -8.16 -0.17
N PHE A 123 -9.04 -6.87 -0.44
CA PHE A 123 -10.20 -6.15 -0.95
C PHE A 123 -10.36 -6.21 -2.46
N HIS A 124 -9.26 -6.40 -3.20
CA HIS A 124 -9.26 -6.26 -4.65
C HIS A 124 -8.84 -7.52 -5.42
N LEU A 125 -8.51 -8.64 -4.74
CA LEU A 125 -8.36 -10.02 -5.28
C LEU A 125 -9.52 -10.92 -4.83
N ASP A 126 -10.09 -11.74 -5.73
CA ASP A 126 -11.37 -12.42 -5.50
C ASP A 126 -11.13 -13.53 -4.46
N PHE A 127 -11.63 -13.38 -3.22
CA PHE A 127 -11.28 -14.30 -2.12
C PHE A 127 -12.03 -15.62 -2.14
N ASP A 128 -13.17 -15.68 -2.84
CA ASP A 128 -13.80 -16.97 -3.14
C ASP A 128 -12.92 -17.79 -4.10
N ASN A 129 -11.95 -17.12 -4.72
CA ASN A 129 -11.00 -17.70 -5.64
C ASN A 129 -9.65 -17.99 -4.96
N SER A 130 -9.45 -19.25 -4.55
CA SER A 130 -8.21 -19.72 -3.92
C SER A 130 -6.93 -19.53 -4.75
N ARG A 131 -7.05 -19.11 -6.03
CA ARG A 131 -5.96 -18.81 -6.97
C ARG A 131 -4.96 -17.79 -6.43
N TYR A 132 -5.34 -16.89 -5.53
CA TYR A 132 -4.45 -15.87 -4.97
C TYR A 132 -3.69 -16.32 -3.71
N THR A 133 -4.00 -17.49 -3.16
CA THR A 133 -3.29 -18.05 -1.99
C THR A 133 -1.77 -18.10 -2.21
N PRO A 134 -1.24 -18.62 -3.34
CA PRO A 134 0.20 -18.67 -3.56
C PRO A 134 0.87 -17.28 -3.58
N LEU A 135 0.17 -16.26 -4.07
CA LEU A 135 0.64 -14.88 -4.05
C LEU A 135 0.75 -14.34 -2.61
N LEU A 136 -0.27 -14.56 -1.79
CA LEU A 136 -0.26 -14.17 -0.37
C LEU A 136 0.85 -14.88 0.40
N LEU A 137 1.04 -16.19 0.15
CA LEU A 137 2.13 -16.97 0.77
C LEU A 137 3.51 -16.48 0.32
N MET A 138 3.67 -16.10 -0.95
CA MET A 138 4.90 -15.51 -1.45
C MET A 138 5.19 -14.17 -0.76
N LEU A 139 4.17 -13.30 -0.64
CA LEU A 139 4.29 -12.01 0.03
C LEU A 139 4.64 -12.17 1.52
N TRP A 140 4.02 -13.15 2.20
CA TRP A 140 4.37 -13.51 3.58
C TRP A 140 5.82 -13.97 3.72
N LYS A 141 6.28 -14.86 2.85
CA LYS A 141 7.68 -15.30 2.84
C LYS A 141 8.64 -14.13 2.64
N GLN A 142 8.31 -13.18 1.76
CA GLN A 142 9.10 -11.96 1.59
C GLN A 142 9.11 -11.10 2.86
N CYS A 143 7.97 -10.92 3.53
CA CYS A 143 7.88 -10.19 4.80
C CYS A 143 8.80 -10.80 5.87
N CYS A 144 8.80 -12.14 6.00
CA CYS A 144 9.69 -12.87 6.89
C CYS A 144 11.17 -12.67 6.53
N ASN A 145 11.52 -12.82 5.25
CA ASN A 145 12.90 -12.70 4.78
C ASN A 145 13.46 -11.28 4.97
N ASP A 146 12.61 -10.27 4.85
CA ASP A 146 12.99 -8.87 5.09
C ASP A 146 13.09 -8.53 6.60
N GLY A 147 12.69 -9.44 7.49
CA GLY A 147 12.64 -9.19 8.94
C GLY A 147 11.57 -8.17 9.34
N LEU A 148 10.50 -8.03 8.54
CA LEU A 148 9.47 -7.00 8.70
C LEU A 148 8.14 -7.54 9.25
N VAL A 149 8.19 -8.71 9.90
CA VAL A 149 7.03 -9.29 10.58
C VAL A 149 6.71 -8.47 11.83
N SER A 150 5.53 -7.86 11.83
CA SER A 150 4.96 -7.15 12.98
C SER A 150 3.58 -7.73 13.29
N GLN A 151 3.02 -7.38 14.46
CA GLN A 151 1.64 -7.73 14.79
C GLN A 151 0.67 -7.29 13.68
N PHE A 152 0.81 -6.06 13.18
CA PHE A 152 -0.06 -5.54 12.12
C PHE A 152 0.07 -6.33 10.81
N ALA A 153 1.30 -6.69 10.40
CA ALA A 153 1.52 -7.51 9.22
C ALA A 153 1.00 -8.95 9.37
N LEU A 154 1.15 -9.54 10.57
CA LEU A 154 0.68 -10.89 10.89
C LEU A 154 -0.85 -10.95 10.87
N GLU A 155 -1.52 -10.04 11.57
CA GLU A 155 -2.98 -9.96 11.61
C GLU A 155 -3.55 -9.73 10.20
N SER A 156 -2.94 -8.81 9.44
CA SER A 156 -3.36 -8.55 8.06
C SER A 156 -3.21 -9.77 7.16
N PHE A 157 -2.13 -10.53 7.31
CA PHE A 157 -1.92 -11.77 6.56
C PHE A 157 -2.92 -12.86 6.96
N GLN A 158 -3.12 -13.08 8.27
CA GLN A 158 -4.07 -14.05 8.81
C GLN A 158 -5.47 -13.82 8.24
N ASP A 159 -5.88 -12.55 8.19
CA ASP A 159 -7.14 -12.10 7.64
C ASP A 159 -7.34 -12.38 6.13
N CYS A 160 -6.28 -12.70 5.41
CA CYS A 160 -6.29 -13.00 3.98
C CYS A 160 -6.23 -14.49 3.67
N VAL A 161 -6.02 -15.37 4.65
CA VAL A 161 -5.88 -16.81 4.38
C VAL A 161 -6.86 -17.61 5.22
N LEU A 162 -7.30 -18.75 4.71
CA LEU A 162 -8.11 -19.67 5.51
C LEU A 162 -7.25 -20.22 6.66
N ASP A 163 -7.87 -20.49 7.82
CA ASP A 163 -7.15 -20.95 9.02
C ASP A 163 -6.18 -22.11 8.73
N TYR A 164 -6.59 -23.12 7.96
CA TYR A 164 -5.72 -24.27 7.64
C TYR A 164 -4.53 -23.89 6.74
N GLN A 165 -4.64 -22.81 5.97
CA GLN A 165 -3.56 -22.28 5.13
C GLN A 165 -2.61 -21.40 5.95
N PHE A 166 -3.10 -20.75 7.00
CA PHE A 166 -2.30 -19.89 7.89
C PHE A 166 -1.23 -20.67 8.67
N TRP A 167 -1.55 -21.86 9.16
CA TRP A 167 -0.63 -22.64 9.99
C TRP A 167 0.51 -23.28 9.21
N LYS A 168 0.31 -23.60 7.92
CA LYS A 168 1.35 -24.26 7.09
C LYS A 168 2.63 -23.42 6.96
N PRO A 169 2.58 -22.11 6.65
CA PRO A 169 3.77 -21.25 6.58
C PRO A 169 4.48 -20.99 7.92
N LEU A 170 3.75 -21.03 9.04
CA LEU A 170 4.29 -20.71 10.36
C LEU A 170 4.96 -21.90 11.03
N VAL A 171 4.46 -23.11 10.78
CA VAL A 171 4.90 -24.33 11.49
C VAL A 171 5.95 -25.13 10.71
N GLY A 172 6.25 -24.77 9.45
CA GLY A 172 7.35 -25.36 8.68
C GLY A 172 7.12 -26.81 8.20
N GLY A 173 5.88 -27.32 8.24
CA GLY A 173 5.54 -28.68 7.83
C GLY A 173 4.02 -28.93 7.80
N GLU A 174 3.59 -30.02 7.16
CA GLU A 174 2.17 -30.39 6.99
C GLU A 174 1.47 -30.53 8.35
N VAL A 175 0.59 -29.57 8.66
CA VAL A 175 -0.33 -29.70 9.79
C VAL A 175 -1.55 -30.47 9.29
N CYS A 176 -1.64 -31.76 9.66
CA CYS A 176 -2.86 -32.55 9.58
C CYS A 176 -3.87 -31.98 10.59
N PHE A 177 -4.79 -31.14 10.14
CA PHE A 177 -5.97 -30.81 10.93
C PHE A 177 -6.92 -32.01 10.86
N ALA A 178 -6.88 -32.86 11.89
CA ALA A 178 -7.98 -33.77 12.18
C ALA A 178 -9.22 -32.90 12.44
N GLY A 179 -10.18 -32.98 11.53
CA GLY A 179 -11.47 -32.30 11.66
C GLY A 179 -12.10 -32.68 12.99
N LYS A 180 -12.34 -31.68 13.85
CA LYS A 180 -13.38 -31.82 14.86
C LYS A 180 -14.69 -31.59 14.16
N ASP A 181 -15.34 -32.69 13.76
CA ASP A 181 -16.75 -32.70 13.43
C ASP A 181 -17.51 -32.03 14.58
N ARG A 182 -18.17 -30.92 14.25
CA ARG A 182 -19.18 -30.35 15.15
C ARG A 182 -20.45 -31.17 14.94
N SER A 183 -20.86 -31.81 16.03
CA SER A 183 -22.15 -32.49 16.21
C SER A 183 -23.30 -31.49 16.20
#